data_AF-A0A940UC46-F1
#
_entry.id   AF-A0A940UC46-F1
#
_cell.length_a   1.000
_cell.length_b   1.000
_cell.length_c   1.000
_cell.angle_alpha   90.00
_cell.angle_beta   90.00
_cell.angle_gamma   90.00
#
_symmetry.space_group_name_H-M   'P 1'
#
loop_
_entity.id
_entity.type
_entity.pdbx_description
1 polymer ?
#
loop_
_entity_poly.entity_id
_entity_poly.type
_entity_poly.pdbx_seq_one_letter_code
_entity_poly.pdbx_strand_id
1 'polypeptide(L)'
;MMTEPPRKEDEHAAIVRDGAKAAWPICLGYLPIGLAFGVIAGKAGLTPLEIGLMSLLVFAGSAQFIAVSMLTGGAGLIPIVMTTFVVNLRHLLMSSSLSVATGSPMRVLP
;
A
#
# COMPACT_ATOMS: atom_id res chain seq x y z
N MET A 1 29.35 -37.17 -11.47
CA MET A 1 29.18 -36.13 -10.43
C MET A 1 27.74 -35.63 -10.52
N MET A 2 26.80 -36.41 -9.96
CA MET A 2 25.37 -36.08 -9.90
C MET A 2 25.20 -35.10 -8.75
N THR A 3 24.91 -33.83 -9.04
CA THR A 3 24.46 -32.88 -8.03
C THR A 3 23.03 -33.22 -7.68
N GLU A 4 22.78 -33.59 -6.43
CA GLU A 4 21.43 -33.81 -5.91
C GLU A 4 20.53 -32.60 -6.22
N PRO A 5 19.24 -32.81 -6.57
CA PRO A 5 18.32 -31.71 -6.79
C PRO A 5 18.20 -30.88 -5.50
N PRO A 6 18.12 -29.53 -5.61
CA PRO A 6 18.09 -28.65 -4.45
C PRO A 6 16.91 -29.00 -3.53
N ARG A 7 17.14 -28.97 -2.22
CA ARG A 7 16.13 -29.24 -1.20
C ARG A 7 15.05 -28.16 -1.31
N LYS A 8 13.77 -28.52 -1.28
CA LYS A 8 12.64 -27.57 -1.37
C LYS A 8 12.74 -26.41 -0.36
N GLU A 9 13.31 -26.65 0.81
CA GLU A 9 13.54 -25.61 1.83
C GLU A 9 14.51 -24.51 1.35
N ASP A 10 15.50 -24.86 0.53
CA ASP A 10 16.50 -23.93 0.00
C ASP A 10 15.91 -23.08 -1.14
N GLU A 11 14.94 -23.64 -1.88
CA GLU A 11 14.19 -22.96 -2.94
C GLU A 11 13.25 -21.88 -2.37
N HIS A 12 12.49 -22.20 -1.31
CA HIS A 12 11.61 -21.23 -0.66
C HIS A 12 12.40 -20.09 -0.01
N ALA A 13 13.53 -20.40 0.63
CA ALA A 13 14.40 -19.39 1.23
C ALA A 13 15.02 -18.46 0.16
N ALA A 14 15.40 -19.00 -1.00
CA ALA A 14 15.89 -18.20 -2.12
C ALA A 14 14.81 -17.26 -2.68
N ILE A 15 13.58 -17.74 -2.87
CA ILE A 15 12.45 -16.94 -3.35
C ILE A 15 12.13 -15.78 -2.39
N VAL A 16 12.07 -16.04 -1.08
CA VAL A 16 11.81 -14.99 -0.08
C VAL A 16 12.95 -13.97 -0.07
N ARG A 17 14.21 -14.41 -0.13
CA ARG A 17 15.37 -13.51 -0.17
C ARG A 17 15.37 -12.62 -1.40
N ASP A 18 15.07 -13.17 -2.57
CA ASP A 18 15.09 -12.44 -3.82
C ASP A 18 13.89 -11.49 -3.91
N GLY A 19 12.72 -11.90 -3.40
CA GLY A 19 11.57 -11.02 -3.18
C GLY A 19 11.87 -9.85 -2.22
N ALA A 20 12.57 -10.10 -1.11
CA ALA A 20 12.97 -9.06 -0.18
C ALA A 20 13.95 -8.05 -0.80
N LYS A 21 14.92 -8.53 -1.60
CA LYS A 21 15.85 -7.67 -2.36
C LYS A 21 15.10 -6.81 -3.38
N ALA A 22 14.10 -7.35 -4.05
CA ALA A 22 13.26 -6.61 -4.99
C ALA A 22 12.36 -5.58 -4.30
N ALA A 23 11.87 -5.87 -3.09
CA ALA A 23 11.01 -4.98 -2.31
C ALA A 23 11.79 -3.81 -1.66
N TRP A 24 13.04 -4.01 -1.28
CA TRP A 24 13.88 -3.01 -0.61
C TRP A 24 13.88 -1.61 -1.27
N PRO A 25 14.15 -1.47 -2.59
CA PRO A 25 14.12 -0.15 -3.24
C PRO A 25 12.72 0.48 -3.24
N ILE A 26 11.66 -0.32 -3.23
CA ILE A 26 10.28 0.17 -3.14
C ILE A 26 10.06 0.80 -1.75
N CYS A 27 10.50 0.14 -0.69
CA CYS A 27 10.40 0.65 0.68
C CYS A 27 11.13 1.99 0.86
N LEU A 28 12.33 2.14 0.27
CA LEU A 28 13.07 3.41 0.29
C LEU A 28 12.28 4.54 -0.39
N GLY A 29 11.50 4.24 -1.42
CA GLY A 29 10.61 5.20 -2.08
C GLY A 29 9.52 5.77 -1.16
N TYR A 30 9.13 5.07 -0.10
CA TYR A 30 8.10 5.54 0.84
C TYR A 30 8.61 6.57 1.86
N LEU A 31 9.93 6.64 2.12
CA LEU A 31 10.51 7.63 3.03
C LEU A 31 10.15 9.09 2.69
N PRO A 32 10.39 9.58 1.45
CA PRO A 32 10.04 10.96 1.10
C PRO A 32 8.52 11.20 1.15
N ILE A 33 7.71 10.18 0.86
CA ILE A 33 6.24 10.27 0.92
C ILE A 33 5.78 10.46 2.37
N GLY A 34 6.34 9.67 3.30
CA GLY A 34 6.02 9.79 4.73
C GLY A 34 6.45 11.14 5.31
N LEU A 35 7.62 11.64 4.92
CA LEU A 35 8.08 12.98 5.31
C LEU A 35 7.17 14.08 4.77
N ALA A 36 6.79 14.00 3.48
CA ALA A 36 5.86 14.96 2.88
C ALA A 36 4.52 14.97 3.61
N PHE A 37 3.97 13.80 3.93
CA PHE A 37 2.74 13.70 4.72
C PHE A 37 2.88 14.34 6.11
N GLY A 38 3.95 14.01 6.85
CA GLY A 38 4.19 14.55 8.18
C GLY A 38 4.29 16.07 8.18
N VAL A 39 4.96 16.65 7.19
CA VAL A 39 5.06 18.12 7.04
C VAL A 39 3.69 18.73 6.73
N ILE A 40 2.93 18.16 5.79
CA ILE A 40 1.61 18.69 5.40
C ILE A 40 0.61 18.58 6.56
N ALA A 41 0.56 17.44 7.23
CA ALA A 41 -0.33 17.21 8.37
C ALA A 41 0.04 18.09 9.58
N GLY A 42 1.33 18.30 9.84
CA GLY A 42 1.78 19.24 10.86
C GLY A 42 1.38 20.68 10.55
N LYS A 43 1.48 21.12 9.28
CA LYS A 43 1.00 22.45 8.84
C LYS A 43 -0.51 22.61 8.92
N ALA A 44 -1.25 21.50 8.83
CA ALA A 44 -2.70 21.45 9.00
C ALA A 44 -3.13 21.54 10.48
N GLY A 45 -2.20 21.61 11.42
CA GLY A 45 -2.48 21.74 12.85
C GLY A 45 -2.74 20.41 13.56
N LEU A 46 -2.54 19.26 12.90
CA LEU A 46 -2.65 17.96 13.55
C LEU A 46 -1.45 17.73 14.48
N THR A 47 -1.73 17.18 15.65
CA THR A 47 -0.72 16.76 16.61
C THR A 47 0.06 15.55 16.10
N PRO A 48 1.31 15.33 16.55
CA PRO A 48 2.08 14.13 16.19
C PRO A 48 1.35 12.83 16.51
N LEU A 49 0.52 12.82 17.56
CA LEU A 49 -0.31 11.69 17.95
C LEU A 49 -1.39 11.40 16.88
N GLU A 50 -2.10 12.42 16.41
CA GLU A 50 -3.13 12.28 15.38
C GLU A 50 -2.54 11.85 14.03
N ILE A 51 -1.36 12.37 13.68
CA ILE A 51 -0.61 11.94 12.49
C ILE A 51 -0.21 10.46 12.60
N GLY A 52 0.22 10.03 13.79
CA GLY A 52 0.52 8.63 14.10
C GLY A 52 -0.72 7.73 14.02
N LEU A 53 -1.84 8.16 14.60
CA LEU A 53 -3.12 7.45 14.55
C LEU A 53 -3.66 7.33 13.13
N MET A 54 -3.54 8.38 12.31
CA MET A 54 -3.88 8.33 10.88
C MET A 54 -3.04 7.31 10.12
N SER A 55 -1.75 7.16 10.47
CA SER A 55 -0.86 6.16 9.88
C SER A 55 -1.20 4.73 10.29
N LEU A 56 -1.62 4.54 11.54
CA LEU A 56 -2.01 3.24 12.09
C LEU A 56 -3.39 2.76 11.62
N LEU A 57 -4.38 3.65 11.62
CA LEU A 57 -5.78 3.28 11.39
C LEU A 57 -6.20 3.32 9.92
N VAL A 58 -5.65 4.26 9.14
CA VAL A 58 -6.10 4.47 7.75
C VAL A 58 -5.18 3.77 6.76
N PHE A 59 -3.87 3.73 7.00
CA PHE A 59 -2.83 3.05 6.19
C PHE A 59 -3.12 2.98 4.67
N ALA A 60 -3.65 4.05 4.08
CA ALA A 60 -4.12 4.06 2.68
C ALA A 60 -3.26 4.92 1.76
N GLY A 61 -2.23 5.59 2.30
CA GLY A 61 -1.35 6.52 1.58
C GLY A 61 -2.13 7.71 1.01
N SER A 62 -2.71 7.54 -0.18
CA SER A 62 -3.45 8.58 -0.92
C SER A 62 -4.62 9.16 -0.12
N ALA A 63 -5.35 8.35 0.65
CA ALA A 63 -6.49 8.85 1.41
C ALA A 63 -6.08 9.75 2.59
N GLN A 64 -4.86 9.58 3.13
CA GLN A 64 -4.37 10.43 4.23
C GLN A 64 -4.10 11.86 3.75
N PHE A 65 -3.50 12.02 2.56
CA PHE A 65 -3.31 13.34 1.95
C PHE A 65 -4.64 14.01 1.59
N ILE A 66 -5.61 13.25 1.09
CA ILE A 66 -6.96 13.76 0.81
C ILE A 66 -7.64 14.22 2.09
N ALA A 67 -7.60 13.40 3.15
CA ALA A 67 -8.19 13.72 4.43
C ALA A 67 -7.59 15.00 5.03
N VAL A 68 -6.25 15.14 5.01
CA VAL A 68 -5.59 16.35 5.49
C VAL A 68 -5.97 17.57 4.64
N SER A 69 -6.01 17.45 3.32
CA SER A 69 -6.43 18.53 2.42
C SER A 69 -7.88 18.98 2.72
N MET A 70 -8.79 18.04 2.90
CA MET A 70 -10.18 18.31 3.25
C MET A 70 -10.33 18.92 4.65
N LEU A 71 -9.55 18.45 5.63
CA LEU A 71 -9.50 19.05 6.98
C LEU A 71 -9.03 20.51 6.90
N THR A 72 -7.95 20.79 6.17
CA THR A 72 -7.47 22.18 5.98
C THR A 72 -8.45 23.06 5.20
N GLY A 73 -9.25 22.46 4.31
CA GLY A 73 -10.32 23.14 3.58
C GLY A 73 -11.59 23.35 4.39
N GLY A 74 -11.63 22.97 5.67
CA GLY A 74 -12.80 23.14 6.54
C GLY A 74 -13.93 22.14 6.28
N ALA A 75 -13.67 21.02 5.62
CA ALA A 75 -14.67 19.98 5.40
C ALA A 75 -15.07 19.32 6.74
N GLY A 76 -16.35 19.01 6.89
CA GLY A 76 -16.84 18.23 8.03
C GLY A 76 -16.33 16.79 8.04
N LEU A 77 -16.49 16.09 9.17
CA LEU A 77 -16.02 14.70 9.33
C LEU A 77 -16.72 13.71 8.37
N ILE A 78 -18.02 13.86 8.15
CA ILE A 78 -18.81 12.97 7.29
C ILE A 78 -18.27 12.91 5.85
N PRO A 79 -18.06 14.03 5.14
CA PRO A 79 -17.51 13.99 3.79
C PRO A 79 -16.10 13.41 3.75
N ILE A 80 -15.25 13.69 4.75
CA ILE A 80 -13.90 13.10 4.83
C ILE A 80 -13.97 11.57 4.91
N VAL A 81 -14.85 11.03 5.76
CA VAL A 81 -15.04 9.58 5.91
C VAL A 81 -15.57 8.97 4.62
N MET A 82 -16.58 9.58 4.00
CA MET A 82 -17.15 9.10 2.73
C MET A 82 -16.14 9.11 1.59
N THR A 83 -15.39 10.19 1.42
CA THR A 83 -14.34 10.27 0.39
C THR A 83 -13.24 9.23 0.63
N THR A 84 -12.80 9.08 1.88
CA THR A 84 -11.80 8.07 2.26
C THR A 84 -12.30 6.65 1.97
N PHE A 85 -13.56 6.36 2.29
CA PHE A 85 -14.19 5.07 2.00
C PHE A 85 -14.21 4.79 0.49
N VAL A 86 -14.72 5.74 -0.31
CA VAL A 86 -14.83 5.60 -1.76
C VAL A 86 -13.46 5.41 -2.42
N VAL A 87 -12.43 6.15 -2.01
CA VAL A 87 -11.06 5.99 -2.54
C VAL A 87 -10.50 4.60 -2.20
N ASN A 88 -10.81 4.06 -1.02
CA ASN A 88 -10.36 2.73 -0.62
C ASN A 88 -11.09 1.58 -1.34
N LEU A 89 -12.27 1.82 -1.94
CA LEU A 89 -12.95 0.83 -2.79
C LEU A 89 -12.08 0.36 -3.97
N ARG A 90 -10.99 1.04 -4.31
CA ARG A 90 -9.99 0.54 -5.27
C ARG A 90 -9.52 -0.87 -4.94
N HIS A 91 -9.43 -1.23 -3.66
CA HIS A 91 -9.00 -2.56 -3.22
C HIS A 91 -10.07 -3.62 -3.53
N LEU A 92 -11.34 -3.27 -3.40
CA LEU A 92 -12.47 -4.12 -3.80
C LEU A 92 -12.49 -4.32 -5.32
N LEU A 93 -12.28 -3.25 -6.08
CA LEU A 93 -12.22 -3.31 -7.55
C LEU A 93 -11.01 -4.13 -8.04
N MET A 94 -9.83 -3.95 -7.43
CA MET A 94 -8.64 -4.76 -7.71
C MET A 94 -8.89 -6.25 -7.43
N SER A 95 -9.52 -6.57 -6.30
CA SER A 95 -9.88 -7.96 -5.95
C SER A 95 -10.87 -8.56 -6.95
N SER A 96 -11.89 -7.80 -7.37
CA SER A 96 -12.87 -8.23 -8.37
C SER A 96 -12.24 -8.45 -9.75
N SER A 97 -11.36 -7.54 -10.18
CA SER A 97 -10.63 -7.66 -11.45
C SER A 97 -9.72 -8.89 -11.48
N LEU A 98 -9.00 -9.17 -10.38
CA LEU A 98 -8.16 -10.36 -10.27
C LEU A 98 -9.01 -11.65 -10.30
N SER A 99 -10.18 -11.66 -9.67
CA SER A 99 -11.12 -12.78 -9.72
C SER A 99 -11.60 -13.07 -11.15
N VAL A 100 -11.81 -12.04 -11.96
CA VAL A 100 -12.18 -12.19 -13.38
C VAL A 100 -11.00 -12.69 -14.22
N ALA A 101 -9.79 -12.17 -14.00
CA ALA A 101 -8.62 -12.54 -14.80
C ALA A 101 -8.19 -14.01 -14.59
N THR A 102 -8.37 -14.53 -13.38
CA THR A 102 -7.98 -15.91 -13.01
C THR A 102 -8.90 -16.98 -13.66
N GLY A 103 -10.03 -16.58 -14.25
CA GLY A 103 -10.90 -17.46 -15.04
C GLY A 103 -10.47 -17.65 -16.50
N SER A 104 -9.44 -16.94 -16.98
CA SER A 104 -8.95 -17.09 -18.35
C SER A 104 -7.98 -18.28 -18.45
N PRO A 105 -8.24 -19.29 -19.30
CA PRO A 105 -7.29 -20.38 -19.51
C PRO A 105 -5.98 -19.81 -20.04
N MET A 106 -4.90 -20.05 -19.30
CA MET A 106 -3.54 -19.65 -19.65
C MET A 106 -3.14 -20.39 -20.93
N ARG A 107 -3.34 -19.73 -22.08
CA ARG A 107 -2.86 -20.22 -23.37
C ARG A 107 -1.34 -20.04 -23.40
N VAL A 108 -0.64 -21.09 -22.99
CA VAL A 108 0.78 -21.28 -23.27
C VAL A 108 0.97 -21.22 -24.79
N LEU A 109 1.59 -20.14 -25.27
CA LEU A 109 2.07 -20.04 -26.64
C LEU A 109 3.34 -20.89 -26.78
N PRO A 110 3.48 -21.65 -27.89
CA PRO A 110 4.62 -22.52 -28.18
C PRO A 110 5.93 -21.77 -28.41
#